data_AF-H2E676-F1
#
_entry.id   AF-H2E676-F1
#
_cell.length_a   1.000
_cell.length_b   1.000
_cell.length_c   1.000
_cell.angle_alpha   90.00
_cell.angle_beta   90.00
_cell.angle_gamma   90.00
#
_symmetry.space_group_name_H-M   'P 1'
#
loop_
_entity.id
_entity.type
_entity.pdbx_description
1 polymer ?
#
loop_
_entity_poly.entity_id
_entity_poly.type
_entity_poly.pdbx_seq_one_letter_code
_entity_poly.pdbx_strand_id
1 'polypeptide(L)'
;LGLTACSLPVSSLLSQSTSTQSTQAIAQLFDQAQSAGVLVIQRGQQIQVYGNDLSRADTEYVPASTFKMLNALIGLQHGKATTNEIFKWDGKKR
;
A
#
# COMPACT_ATOMS: atom_id res chain seq x y z
N LEU A 1 47.95 7.98 41.69
CA LEU A 1 47.65 8.62 40.40
C LEU A 1 46.64 7.73 39.66
N GLY A 2 45.36 7.87 39.99
CA GLY A 2 44.28 7.17 39.29
C GLY A 2 43.73 8.07 38.20
N LEU A 3 43.77 7.63 36.95
CA LEU A 3 43.15 8.35 35.83
C LEU A 3 41.76 7.77 35.62
N THR A 4 40.74 8.52 36.07
CA THR A 4 39.34 8.20 35.84
C THR A 4 38.95 8.70 34.46
N ALA A 5 38.62 7.80 33.54
CA ALA A 5 38.11 8.15 32.22
C ALA A 5 36.62 8.53 32.32
N CYS A 6 36.28 9.77 31.96
CA CYS A 6 34.90 10.24 31.89
C CYS A 6 34.15 9.47 30.79
N SER A 7 33.19 8.64 31.18
CA SER A 7 32.21 8.06 30.26
C SER A 7 31.07 9.06 30.05
N LEU A 8 31.05 9.71 28.89
CA LEU A 8 29.88 10.48 28.46
C LEU A 8 28.79 9.51 27.96
N PRO A 9 27.52 9.70 28.34
CA PRO A 9 26.44 8.95 27.74
C PRO A 9 26.28 9.41 26.29
N VAL A 10 26.57 8.52 25.35
CA VAL A 10 26.14 8.66 23.97
C VAL A 10 24.62 8.53 23.98
N SER A 11 23.92 9.66 23.95
CA SER A 11 22.49 9.70 23.66
C SER A 11 22.28 9.17 22.25
N SER A 12 21.85 7.91 22.15
CA SER A 12 21.35 7.33 20.92
C SER A 12 20.02 8.01 20.59
N LEU A 13 20.09 9.05 19.75
CA LEU A 13 18.92 9.53 19.01
C LEU A 13 18.50 8.40 18.06
N LEU A 14 17.62 7.54 18.54
CA LEU A 14 16.98 6.50 17.74
C LEU A 14 16.26 7.18 16.56
N SER A 15 16.63 6.79 15.34
CA SER A 15 16.05 7.22 14.07
C SER A 15 14.52 7.08 14.03
N GLN A 16 13.80 8.15 14.38
CA GLN A 16 12.35 8.30 14.11
C GLN A 16 12.07 9.22 12.89
N SER A 17 13.10 9.72 12.22
CA SER A 17 12.97 10.74 11.16
C SER A 17 12.45 10.18 9.83
N THR A 18 12.79 8.93 9.48
CA THR A 18 12.48 8.33 8.17
C THR A 18 11.00 8.02 7.99
N SER A 19 10.30 7.48 9.00
CA SER A 19 8.87 7.16 8.91
C SER A 19 8.02 8.42 8.76
N THR A 20 8.38 9.47 9.50
CA THR A 20 7.72 10.77 9.44
C THR A 20 7.87 11.35 8.04
N GLN A 21 9.10 11.53 7.55
CA GLN A 21 9.39 12.11 6.23
C GLN A 21 8.65 11.39 5.08
N SER A 22 8.63 10.05 5.07
CA SER A 22 7.89 9.29 4.04
C SER A 22 6.38 9.53 4.10
N THR A 23 5.82 9.73 5.30
CA THR A 23 4.39 10.00 5.48
C THR A 23 3.99 11.33 4.86
N GLN A 24 4.73 12.41 5.11
CA GLN A 24 4.42 13.70 4.48
C GLN A 24 4.67 13.66 2.97
N ALA A 25 5.76 13.03 2.52
CA ALA A 25 6.08 12.94 1.10
C ALA A 25 4.96 12.24 0.31
N ILE A 26 4.40 11.14 0.84
CA ILE A 26 3.30 10.42 0.16
C ILE A 26 2.00 11.22 0.20
N ALA A 27 1.66 11.88 1.30
CA ALA A 27 0.47 12.74 1.36
C ALA A 27 0.52 13.86 0.30
N GLN A 28 1.68 14.49 0.14
CA GLN A 28 1.91 15.54 -0.86
C GLN A 28 1.71 15.05 -2.29
N LEU A 29 2.00 13.78 -2.60
CA LEU A 29 1.75 13.21 -3.93
C LEU A 29 0.24 13.18 -4.26
N PHE A 30 -0.60 12.85 -3.29
CA PHE A 30 -2.06 12.90 -3.46
C PHE A 30 -2.57 14.34 -3.61
N ASP A 31 -2.03 15.28 -2.82
CA ASP A 31 -2.36 16.71 -2.93
C ASP A 31 -1.99 17.28 -4.32
N GLN A 32 -0.79 16.96 -4.81
CA GLN A 32 -0.32 17.36 -6.15
C GLN A 32 -1.18 16.78 -7.27
N ALA A 33 -1.70 15.56 -7.08
CA ALA A 33 -2.65 14.93 -7.98
C ALA A 33 -4.09 15.49 -7.84
N GLN A 34 -4.30 16.46 -6.96
CA GLN A 34 -5.61 17.06 -6.66
C GLN A 34 -6.67 16.01 -6.30
N SER A 35 -6.25 14.99 -5.54
CA SER A 35 -7.08 13.84 -5.21
C SER A 35 -6.98 13.51 -3.72
N ALA A 36 -8.10 13.09 -3.13
CA ALA A 36 -8.11 12.52 -1.78
C ALA A 36 -7.88 11.01 -1.89
N GLY A 37 -6.82 10.50 -1.26
CA GLY A 37 -6.46 9.09 -1.40
C GLY A 37 -5.64 8.53 -0.23
N VAL A 38 -5.54 7.21 -0.26
CA VAL A 38 -4.84 6.41 0.74
C VAL A 38 -4.01 5.33 0.05
N LEU A 39 -2.84 5.05 0.61
CA LEU A 39 -1.99 3.93 0.26
C LEU A 39 -1.74 3.11 1.52
N VAL A 40 -2.13 1.83 1.48
CA VAL A 40 -1.88 0.88 2.56
C VAL A 40 -0.76 -0.06 2.13
N ILE A 41 0.28 -0.17 2.94
CA ILE A 41 1.40 -1.08 2.72
C ILE A 41 1.45 -2.06 3.88
N GLN A 42 1.41 -3.36 3.57
CA GLN A 42 1.57 -4.42 4.54
C GLN A 42 2.92 -5.12 4.36
N ARG A 43 3.73 -5.16 5.44
CA ARG A 43 5.00 -5.89 5.52
C ARG A 43 4.91 -6.95 6.62
N GLY A 44 4.72 -8.21 6.22
CA GLY A 44 4.40 -9.28 7.15
C GLY A 44 3.10 -8.98 7.89
N GLN A 45 3.17 -8.84 9.22
CA GLN A 45 2.03 -8.50 10.07
C GLN A 45 1.89 -6.98 10.32
N GLN A 46 2.84 -6.17 9.85
CA GLN A 46 2.83 -4.72 10.07
C GLN A 46 2.09 -4.03 8.93
N ILE A 47 1.04 -3.26 9.27
CA ILE A 47 0.30 -2.41 8.34
C ILE A 47 0.71 -0.96 8.56
N GLN A 48 0.97 -0.26 7.46
CA GLN A 48 1.32 1.16 7.44
C GLN A 48 0.40 1.87 6.45
N VAL A 49 -0.22 2.96 6.89
CA VAL A 49 -1.20 3.73 6.12
C VAL A 49 -0.62 5.11 5.82
N TYR A 50 -0.67 5.51 4.56
CA TYR A 50 -0.15 6.77 4.04
C TYR A 50 -1.21 7.47 3.18
N GLY A 51 -1.10 8.79 2.99
CA GLY A 51 -2.00 9.56 2.12
C GLY A 51 -2.50 10.84 2.78
N ASN A 52 -3.36 11.57 2.07
CA ASN A 52 -3.99 12.81 2.55
C ASN A 52 -5.41 12.61 3.08
N ASP A 53 -5.98 11.40 2.94
CA ASP A 53 -7.26 11.01 3.53
C ASP A 53 -7.17 9.59 4.11
N LEU A 54 -6.56 9.48 5.29
CA LEU A 54 -6.28 8.20 5.95
C LEU A 54 -7.55 7.45 6.36
N SER A 55 -8.67 8.16 6.54
CA SER A 55 -9.96 7.55 6.91
C SER A 55 -10.42 6.51 5.88
N ARG A 56 -9.99 6.67 4.62
CA ARG A 56 -10.34 5.79 3.51
C ARG A 56 -9.74 4.40 3.60
N ALA A 57 -8.78 4.14 4.50
CA ALA A 57 -8.18 2.82 4.66
C ALA A 57 -9.21 1.75 5.06
N ASP A 58 -10.16 2.14 5.91
CA ASP A 58 -11.18 1.25 6.47
C ASP A 58 -12.58 1.51 5.89
N THR A 59 -12.69 2.37 4.87
CA THR A 59 -13.94 2.65 4.17
C THR A 59 -14.18 1.64 3.06
N GLU A 60 -15.38 1.07 2.99
CA GLU A 60 -15.76 0.16 1.91
C GLU A 60 -15.98 0.89 0.58
N TYR A 61 -15.49 0.29 -0.51
CA TYR A 61 -15.72 0.74 -1.88
C TYR A 61 -16.08 -0.43 -2.78
N VAL A 62 -16.79 -0.16 -3.88
CA VAL A 62 -16.95 -1.16 -4.94
C VAL A 62 -15.57 -1.50 -5.53
N PRO A 63 -15.24 -2.79 -5.73
CA PRO A 63 -13.90 -3.19 -6.19
C PRO A 63 -13.63 -2.82 -7.66
N ALA A 64 -14.66 -2.50 -8.43
CA ALA A 64 -14.57 -2.26 -9.86
C ALA A 64 -13.77 -3.38 -10.57
N SER A 65 -12.73 -3.04 -11.32
CA SER A 65 -11.94 -4.04 -12.05
C SER A 65 -11.02 -4.90 -11.18
N THR A 66 -10.76 -4.56 -9.90
CA THR A 66 -9.91 -5.41 -9.03
C THR A 66 -10.57 -6.76 -8.72
N PHE A 67 -11.91 -6.83 -8.76
CA PHE A 67 -12.67 -8.07 -8.64
C PHE A 67 -12.32 -9.10 -9.73
N LYS A 68 -11.74 -8.68 -10.86
CA LYS A 68 -11.28 -9.60 -11.91
C LYS A 68 -10.29 -10.64 -11.39
N MET A 69 -9.51 -10.32 -10.34
CA MET A 69 -8.64 -11.30 -9.68
C MET A 69 -9.44 -12.47 -9.10
N LEU A 70 -10.47 -12.19 -8.29
CA LEU A 70 -11.32 -13.22 -7.71
C LEU A 70 -12.18 -13.92 -8.78
N ASN A 71 -12.73 -13.17 -9.73
CA ASN A 71 -13.49 -13.74 -10.85
C ASN A 71 -12.65 -14.76 -11.66
N ALA A 72 -11.37 -14.46 -11.91
CA ALA A 72 -10.46 -15.38 -12.59
C ALA A 72 -10.21 -16.65 -11.75
N LEU A 73 -9.98 -16.51 -10.45
CA LEU A 73 -9.79 -17.67 -9.55
C LEU A 73 -11.03 -18.57 -9.52
N ILE A 74 -12.23 -18.00 -9.40
CA ILE A 74 -13.50 -18.75 -9.46
C ILE A 74 -13.63 -19.46 -10.81
N GLY A 75 -13.35 -18.75 -11.90
CA GLY A 75 -13.44 -19.30 -13.25
C GLY A 75 -12.50 -20.50 -13.46
N LEU A 76 -11.24 -20.39 -13.02
CA LEU A 76 -10.26 -21.46 -13.13
C LEU A 76 -10.59 -22.64 -12.21
N GLN A 77 -10.92 -22.39 -10.94
CA GLN A 77 -11.20 -23.44 -9.95
C GLN A 77 -12.42 -24.30 -10.34
N HIS A 78 -13.41 -23.72 -11.00
CA HIS A 78 -14.62 -24.42 -11.42
C HIS A 78 -14.64 -24.80 -12.90
N GLY A 79 -13.49 -24.74 -13.59
CA GLY A 79 -13.37 -25.15 -15.00
C GLY A 79 -14.24 -24.35 -15.96
N LYS A 80 -14.51 -23.07 -15.65
CA LYS A 80 -15.24 -22.13 -16.52
C LYS A 80 -14.34 -21.41 -17.51
N ALA A 81 -13.02 -21.52 -17.32
CA ALA A 81 -12.01 -21.04 -18.25
C ALA A 81 -10.71 -21.84 -18.08
N THR A 82 -9.82 -21.78 -19.07
CA THR A 82 -8.40 -22.19 -18.91
C THR A 82 -7.46 -20.99 -19.08
N THR A 83 -6.21 -21.12 -18.65
CA THR A 83 -5.21 -20.04 -18.76
C THR A 83 -4.82 -19.70 -20.21
N ASN A 84 -5.11 -20.59 -21.15
CA ASN A 84 -4.74 -20.46 -22.57
C ASN A 84 -5.95 -20.27 -23.48
N GLU A 85 -7.15 -20.14 -22.90
CA GLU A 85 -8.39 -19.99 -23.64
C GLU A 85 -8.50 -18.60 -24.28
N ILE A 86 -8.92 -18.56 -25.54
CA ILE A 86 -9.13 -17.31 -26.28
C ILE A 86 -10.62 -16.99 -26.30
N PHE A 87 -11.05 -16.04 -25.49
CA PHE A 87 -12.39 -15.45 -25.54
C PHE A 87 -12.51 -14.56 -26.78
N LYS A 88 -13.34 -14.95 -27.75
CA LYS A 88 -13.56 -14.18 -28.98
C LYS A 88 -14.39 -12.93 -28.68
N TRP A 89 -14.03 -11.81 -29.31
CA TRP A 89 -14.84 -10.60 -29.25
C TRP A 89 -16.21 -10.83 -29.90
N ASP A 90 -17.25 -10.28 -29.29
CA ASP A 90 -18.65 -10.48 -29.68
C ASP A 90 -19.10 -9.58 -30.84
N GLY A 91 -18.21 -8.74 -31.38
CA GLY A 91 -18.49 -7.88 -32.53
C GLY A 91 -19.31 -6.62 -32.22
N LYS A 92 -19.70 -6.39 -30.96
CA LYS A 92 -20.55 -5.25 -30.59
C LYS A 92 -19.72 -3.98 -30.40
N LYS A 93 -20.13 -2.89 -31.06
CA LYS A 93 -19.55 -1.56 -30.88
C LYS A 93 -19.83 -1.08 -29.45
N ARG A 94 -18.82 -0.48 -28.82
CA ARG A 94 -18.92 0.16 -27.50
C ARG A 94 -19.34 1.60 -27.59
#